data_AF-A0A7J5J9H0-F1
#
_entry.id   AF-A0A7J5J9H0-F1
#
_cell.length_a   1.000
_cell.length_b   1.000
_cell.length_c   1.000
_cell.angle_alpha   90.00
_cell.angle_beta   90.00
_cell.angle_gamma   90.00
#
_symmetry.space_group_name_H-M   'P 1'
#
loop_
_entity.id
_entity.type
_entity.pdbx_description
1 polymer ?
#
loop_
_entity_poly.entity_id
_entity_poly.type
_entity_poly.pdbx_seq_one_letter_code
_entity_poly.pdbx_strand_id
1 'polypeptide(L)'
;MTELDKKIREKEIYRVTLVGSFVNFLLVIFKFLAGIAGHSAAMLADAVHSLSDFITDVVVILFVRISNKPVDKSHDYGHGKYETLATAFIGMALLGVGFGILWNGATDILVFLRGGELRQPGMLALVAAIISILLKEILYQYTV
;
A
#
# COMPACT_ATOMS: atom_id res chain seq x y z
N MET A 1 -14.48 11.01 -30.22
CA MET A 1 -13.58 11.36 -29.10
C MET A 1 -12.32 11.94 -29.70
N THR A 2 -12.03 13.22 -29.46
CA THR A 2 -10.94 13.94 -30.15
C THR A 2 -9.58 13.63 -29.50
N GLU A 3 -8.49 13.82 -30.25
CA GLU A 3 -7.12 13.67 -29.73
C GLU A 3 -6.82 14.64 -28.57
N LEU A 4 -7.55 15.76 -28.48
CA LEU A 4 -7.49 16.69 -27.36
C LEU A 4 -8.13 16.10 -26.09
N ASP A 5 -9.27 15.41 -26.22
CA ASP A 5 -9.95 14.74 -25.10
C ASP A 5 -9.08 13.63 -24.49
N LYS A 6 -8.34 12.88 -25.32
CA LYS A 6 -7.39 11.86 -24.85
C LYS A 6 -6.26 12.46 -24.00
N LYS A 7 -5.65 13.56 -24.47
CA LYS A 7 -4.55 14.22 -23.76
C LYS A 7 -4.99 14.83 -22.42
N ILE A 8 -6.21 15.38 -22.35
CA ILE A 8 -6.75 15.94 -21.10
C ILE A 8 -6.99 14.82 -20.09
N ARG A 9 -7.65 13.73 -20.51
CA ARG A 9 -7.90 12.56 -19.65
C ARG A 9 -6.61 11.95 -19.10
N GLU A 10 -5.60 11.80 -19.94
CA GLU A 10 -4.31 11.23 -19.55
C GLU A 10 -3.60 12.09 -18.49
N LYS A 11 -3.68 13.42 -18.63
CA LYS A 11 -3.11 14.39 -17.68
C LYS A 11 -3.86 14.39 -16.35
N GLU A 12 -5.18 14.21 -16.35
CA GLU A 12 -5.97 14.08 -15.13
C GLU A 12 -5.69 12.78 -14.39
N ILE A 13 -5.66 11.64 -15.10
CA ILE A 13 -5.28 10.34 -14.51
C ILE A 13 -3.92 10.45 -13.81
N TYR A 14 -2.92 11.02 -14.50
CA TYR A 14 -1.59 11.22 -13.92
C TYR A 14 -1.60 12.06 -12.64
N ARG A 15 -2.42 13.12 -12.62
CA ARG A 15 -2.50 14.03 -11.47
C ARG A 15 -3.16 13.35 -10.29
N VAL A 16 -4.24 12.60 -10.52
CA VAL A 16 -4.95 11.83 -9.50
C VAL A 16 -4.05 10.74 -8.94
N THR A 17 -3.35 9.97 -9.79
CA THR A 17 -2.43 8.92 -9.33
C THR A 17 -1.23 9.48 -8.57
N LEU A 18 -0.66 10.62 -8.97
CA LEU A 18 0.43 11.27 -8.22
C LEU A 18 -0.01 11.73 -6.83
N VAL A 19 -1.20 12.34 -6.74
CA VAL A 19 -1.76 12.77 -5.45
C VAL A 19 -2.08 11.56 -4.58
N GLY A 20 -2.75 10.54 -5.14
CA GLY A 20 -3.07 9.30 -4.44
C GLY A 20 -1.82 8.59 -3.92
N SER A 21 -0.79 8.45 -4.76
CA SER A 21 0.51 7.87 -4.39
C SER A 21 1.19 8.65 -3.27
N PHE A 22 1.17 9.99 -3.32
CA PHE A 22 1.75 10.81 -2.27
C PHE A 22 1.00 10.66 -0.93
N VAL A 23 -0.33 10.62 -0.96
CA VAL A 23 -1.12 10.39 0.26
C VAL A 23 -0.90 8.98 0.81
N ASN A 24 -0.84 7.95 -0.06
CA ASN A 24 -0.53 6.59 0.35
C ASN A 24 0.87 6.49 0.99
N PHE A 25 1.88 7.18 0.45
CA PHE A 25 3.19 7.26 1.07
C PHE A 25 3.16 7.84 2.49
N LEU A 26 2.45 8.95 2.68
CA LEU A 26 2.29 9.56 4.00
C LEU A 26 1.53 8.64 4.97
N LEU A 27 0.50 7.95 4.48
CA LEU A 27 -0.27 6.99 5.24
C LEU A 27 0.59 5.81 5.72
N VAL A 28 1.46 5.28 4.87
CA VAL A 28 2.38 4.20 5.25
C VAL A 28 3.27 4.64 6.42
N ILE A 29 3.90 5.81 6.31
CA ILE A 29 4.77 6.34 7.38
C ILE A 29 3.98 6.52 8.66
N PHE A 30 2.81 7.14 8.58
CA PHE A 30 1.95 7.38 9.74
C PHE A 30 1.55 6.07 10.44
N LYS A 31 1.08 5.07 9.69
CA LYS A 31 0.66 3.78 10.25
C LYS A 31 1.83 2.99 10.82
N PHE A 32 3.00 3.03 10.18
CA PHE A 32 4.20 2.38 10.73
C PHE A 32 4.60 2.99 12.08
N LEU A 33 4.66 4.32 12.16
CA LEU A 33 4.99 5.04 13.39
C LEU A 33 3.93 4.79 14.47
N ALA A 34 2.64 4.86 14.11
CA ALA A 34 1.54 4.59 15.03
C ALA A 34 1.51 3.13 15.50
N GLY A 35 1.89 2.18 14.64
CA GLY A 35 1.96 0.76 14.98
C GLY A 35 3.09 0.44 15.95
N ILE A 36 4.27 1.05 15.74
CA ILE A 36 5.40 0.90 16.68
C ILE A 36 5.09 1.60 18.00
N ALA A 37 4.68 2.88 17.95
CA ALA A 37 4.41 3.68 19.15
C ALA A 37 3.19 3.18 19.94
N GLY A 38 2.19 2.65 19.26
CA GLY A 38 0.98 2.08 19.85
C GLY A 38 1.10 0.59 20.19
N HIS A 39 2.27 -0.03 19.96
CA HIS A 39 2.52 -1.46 20.14
C HIS A 39 1.45 -2.36 19.50
N SER A 40 0.99 -2.02 18.29
CA SER A 40 -0.10 -2.71 17.61
C SER A 40 0.37 -3.46 16.38
N ALA A 41 0.40 -4.79 16.48
CA ALA A 41 0.68 -5.67 15.34
C ALA A 41 -0.37 -5.51 14.22
N ALA A 42 -1.63 -5.24 14.58
CA ALA A 42 -2.71 -4.99 13.61
C ALA A 42 -2.50 -3.67 12.84
N MET A 43 -2.00 -2.62 13.50
CA MET A 43 -1.66 -1.37 12.82
C MET A 43 -0.45 -1.52 11.89
N LEU A 44 0.55 -2.31 12.31
CA LEU A 44 1.71 -2.64 11.47
C LEU A 44 1.29 -3.44 10.23
N ALA A 45 0.36 -4.38 10.37
CA ALA A 45 -0.25 -5.09 9.26
C ALA A 45 -0.87 -4.15 8.22
N ASP A 46 -1.68 -3.20 8.69
CA ASP A 46 -2.35 -2.21 7.84
C ASP A 46 -1.35 -1.23 7.21
N ALA A 47 -0.25 -0.91 7.89
CA ALA A 47 0.85 -0.11 7.34
C ALA A 47 1.50 -0.80 6.13
N VAL A 48 1.76 -2.11 6.23
CA VAL A 48 2.33 -2.89 5.13
C VAL A 48 1.33 -3.04 3.98
N HIS A 49 0.06 -3.26 4.29
CA HIS A 49 -0.97 -3.29 3.23
C HIS A 49 -1.00 -1.96 2.47
N SER A 50 -0.94 -0.84 3.17
CA SER A 50 -0.87 0.49 2.53
C SER A 50 0.43 0.72 1.75
N LEU A 51 1.52 0.02 2.11
CA LEU A 51 2.78 0.06 1.36
C LEU A 51 2.64 -0.68 0.03
N SER A 52 1.92 -1.79 0.00
CA SER A 52 1.56 -2.48 -1.25
C SER A 52 0.75 -1.56 -2.17
N ASP A 53 -0.22 -0.82 -1.63
CA ASP A 53 -1.02 0.15 -2.38
C ASP A 53 -0.10 1.24 -2.99
N PHE A 54 0.80 1.83 -2.18
CA PHE A 54 1.76 2.83 -2.66
C PHE A 54 2.69 2.30 -3.75
N ILE A 55 3.26 1.10 -3.59
CA ILE A 55 4.13 0.50 -4.61
C ILE A 55 3.34 0.27 -5.89
N THR A 56 2.09 -0.18 -5.79
CA THR A 56 1.21 -0.35 -6.95
C THR A 56 0.98 0.98 -7.66
N ASP A 57 0.72 2.07 -6.94
CA ASP A 57 0.58 3.41 -7.55
C ASP A 57 1.87 3.86 -8.25
N VAL A 58 3.03 3.64 -7.64
CA VAL A 58 4.34 3.98 -8.24
C VAL A 58 4.59 3.15 -9.49
N VAL A 59 4.28 1.85 -9.46
CA VAL A 59 4.34 0.96 -10.62
C VAL A 59 3.40 1.52 -11.70
N VAL A 60 2.14 1.84 -11.39
CA VAL A 60 1.22 2.44 -12.36
C VAL A 60 1.78 3.74 -12.95
N ILE A 61 2.32 4.66 -12.15
CA ILE A 61 2.93 5.90 -12.66
C ILE A 61 4.12 5.61 -13.59
N LEU A 62 5.00 4.69 -13.21
CA LEU A 62 6.17 4.31 -14.02
C LEU A 62 5.76 3.56 -15.29
N PHE A 63 4.79 2.66 -15.21
CA PHE A 63 4.32 1.81 -16.31
C PHE A 63 3.36 2.54 -17.25
N VAL A 64 2.53 3.49 -16.81
CA VAL A 64 1.81 4.36 -17.75
C VAL A 64 2.82 5.17 -18.58
N ARG A 65 3.98 5.52 -18.01
CA ARG A 65 5.08 6.18 -18.75
C ARG A 65 5.81 5.24 -19.73
N ILE A 66 5.99 3.98 -19.36
CA ILE A 66 6.74 2.96 -20.13
C ILE A 66 5.84 2.22 -21.14
N SER A 67 4.57 1.99 -20.84
CA SER A 67 3.59 1.33 -21.71
C SER A 67 3.15 2.24 -22.86
N ASN A 68 3.35 3.55 -22.73
CA ASN A 68 3.32 4.51 -23.84
C ASN A 68 4.61 4.55 -24.66
N LYS A 69 5.68 3.81 -24.27
CA LYS A 69 6.84 3.59 -25.14
C LYS A 69 6.58 2.38 -26.04
N PRO A 70 6.72 2.53 -27.37
CA PRO A 70 6.60 1.43 -28.30
C PRO A 70 7.74 0.41 -28.12
N VAL A 71 7.54 -0.79 -28.69
CA VAL A 71 8.50 -1.91 -28.73
C VAL A 71 9.93 -1.43 -29.02
N ASP A 72 10.88 -1.88 -28.20
CA ASP A 72 12.33 -1.61 -28.29
C ASP A 72 13.04 -2.87 -28.83
N LYS A 73 14.15 -2.70 -29.57
CA LYS A 73 14.99 -3.77 -30.12
C LYS A 73 15.55 -4.78 -29.10
N SER A 74 15.51 -4.48 -27.80
CA SER A 74 15.93 -5.35 -26.70
C SER A 74 14.80 -6.19 -26.10
N HIS A 75 13.54 -5.85 -26.39
CA HIS A 75 12.36 -6.49 -25.80
C HIS A 75 11.26 -6.68 -26.85
N ASP A 76 11.37 -7.76 -27.63
CA ASP A 76 10.44 -8.11 -28.72
C ASP A 76 8.98 -8.28 -28.27
N TYR A 77 8.74 -8.56 -26.98
CA TYR A 77 7.39 -8.69 -26.39
C TYR A 77 6.92 -7.45 -25.60
N GLY A 78 7.73 -6.38 -25.55
CA GLY A 78 7.46 -5.19 -24.73
C GLY A 78 7.77 -5.37 -23.25
N HIS A 79 7.57 -4.31 -22.46
CA HIS A 79 7.92 -4.26 -21.02
C HIS A 79 6.77 -4.67 -20.08
N GLY A 80 5.64 -5.16 -20.60
CA GLY A 80 4.46 -5.48 -19.78
C GLY A 80 4.69 -6.55 -18.70
N LYS A 81 5.65 -7.47 -18.88
CA LYS A 81 5.95 -8.53 -17.90
C LYS A 81 6.55 -8.01 -16.59
N TYR A 82 7.12 -6.80 -16.58
CA TYR A 82 7.69 -6.23 -15.36
C TYR A 82 6.59 -5.84 -14.35
N GLU A 83 5.38 -5.50 -14.80
CA GLU A 83 4.24 -5.25 -13.91
C GLU A 83 3.83 -6.53 -13.17
N THR A 84 3.82 -7.67 -13.87
CA THR A 84 3.57 -8.99 -13.27
C THR A 84 4.65 -9.37 -12.26
N LEU A 85 5.92 -9.04 -12.53
CA LEU A 85 7.01 -9.29 -11.57
C LEU A 85 6.91 -8.38 -10.34
N ALA A 86 6.55 -7.10 -10.53
CA ALA A 86 6.34 -6.16 -9.43
C ALA A 86 5.18 -6.59 -8.53
N THR A 87 4.03 -6.96 -9.12
CA THR A 87 2.87 -7.47 -8.37
C THR A 87 3.18 -8.79 -7.65
N ALA A 88 3.94 -9.70 -8.26
CA ALA A 88 4.40 -10.92 -7.59
C ALA A 88 5.32 -10.64 -6.40
N PHE A 89 6.26 -9.69 -6.53
CA PHE A 89 7.14 -9.29 -5.44
C PHE A 89 6.36 -8.66 -4.26
N ILE A 90 5.41 -7.78 -4.56
CA ILE A 90 4.50 -7.20 -3.56
C ILE A 90 3.70 -8.29 -2.86
N GLY A 91 3.14 -9.25 -3.60
CA GLY A 91 2.41 -10.38 -3.05
C GLY A 91 3.26 -11.22 -2.08
N MET A 92 4.52 -11.49 -2.43
CA MET A 92 5.46 -12.18 -1.53
C MET A 92 5.76 -11.38 -0.26
N ALA A 93 5.94 -10.06 -0.37
CA ALA A 93 6.15 -9.20 0.79
C ALA A 93 4.92 -9.20 1.73
N LEU A 94 3.70 -9.14 1.17
CA LEU A 94 2.45 -9.24 1.94
C LEU A 94 2.31 -10.60 2.64
N LEU A 95 2.68 -11.71 1.97
CA LEU A 95 2.70 -13.03 2.59
C LEU A 95 3.65 -13.08 3.79
N GLY A 96 4.86 -12.51 3.66
CA GLY A 96 5.83 -12.43 4.75
C GLY A 96 5.29 -11.67 5.96
N VAL A 97 4.59 -10.56 5.74
CA VAL A 97 3.96 -9.80 6.82
C VAL A 97 2.75 -10.53 7.42
N GLY A 98 1.94 -11.19 6.58
CA GLY A 98 0.88 -12.08 7.04
C GLY A 98 1.40 -13.15 8.01
N PHE A 99 2.54 -13.77 7.66
CA PHE A 99 3.21 -14.71 8.55
C PHE A 99 3.71 -14.05 9.85
N GLY A 100 4.27 -12.83 9.76
CA GLY A 100 4.67 -12.06 10.94
C GLY A 100 3.51 -11.76 11.91
N ILE A 101 2.33 -11.42 11.38
CA ILE A 101 1.11 -11.19 12.19
C ILE A 101 0.66 -12.50 12.83
N LEU A 102 0.62 -13.60 12.07
CA LEU A 102 0.30 -14.93 12.60
C LEU A 102 1.25 -15.34 13.72
N TRP A 103 2.54 -15.12 13.54
CA TRP A 103 3.56 -15.43 14.53
C TRP A 103 3.40 -14.60 15.81
N ASN A 104 3.20 -13.28 15.66
CA ASN A 104 2.97 -12.40 16.80
C ASN A 104 1.68 -12.78 17.54
N GLY A 105 0.57 -13.00 16.83
CA GLY A 105 -0.68 -13.43 17.44
C GLY A 105 -0.57 -14.78 18.14
N ALA A 106 0.11 -15.76 17.54
CA ALA A 106 0.36 -17.05 18.18
C ALA A 106 1.24 -16.92 19.44
N THR A 107 2.24 -16.04 19.41
CA THR A 107 3.10 -15.75 20.56
C THR A 107 2.31 -15.08 21.68
N ASP A 108 1.47 -14.11 21.36
CA ASP A 108 0.60 -13.43 22.34
C ASP A 108 -0.37 -14.42 23.01
N ILE A 109 -0.98 -15.33 22.23
CA ILE A 109 -1.83 -16.41 22.77
C ILE A 109 -1.03 -17.31 23.72
N LEU A 110 0.19 -17.69 23.35
CA LEU A 110 1.08 -18.51 24.19
C LEU A 110 1.48 -17.81 25.49
N VAL A 111 1.76 -16.50 25.43
CA VAL A 111 2.08 -15.67 26.60
C VAL A 111 0.89 -15.60 27.54
N PHE A 112 -0.32 -15.36 27.02
CA PHE A 112 -1.55 -15.34 27.80
C PHE A 112 -1.82 -16.68 28.51
N LEU A 113 -1.67 -17.80 27.80
CA LEU A 113 -1.84 -19.15 28.38
C LEU A 113 -0.82 -19.46 29.50
N ARG A 114 0.34 -18.80 29.49
CA ARG A 114 1.38 -18.91 30.53
C ARG A 114 1.19 -17.92 31.68
N GLY A 115 0.09 -17.17 31.71
CA GLY A 115 -0.22 -16.18 32.74
C GLY A 115 0.51 -14.85 32.58
N GLY A 116 1.09 -14.58 31.40
CA GLY A 116 1.68 -13.28 31.09
C GLY A 116 0.62 -12.23 30.76
N GLU A 117 0.94 -10.96 31.04
CA GLU A 117 0.06 -9.85 30.68
C GLU A 117 0.11 -9.56 29.18
N LEU A 118 -1.06 -9.44 28.56
CA LEU A 118 -1.17 -9.05 27.16
C LEU A 118 -0.97 -7.53 27.04
N ARG A 119 -0.08 -7.14 26.12
CA ARG A 119 0.16 -5.74 25.81
C ARG A 119 -1.07 -5.19 25.09
N GLN A 120 -1.89 -4.42 25.80
CA GLN A 120 -3.07 -3.80 25.22
C GLN A 120 -2.64 -2.68 24.26
N PRO A 121 -3.17 -2.64 23.03
CA PRO A 121 -2.93 -1.53 22.12
C PRO A 121 -3.34 -0.22 22.78
N GLY A 122 -2.42 0.75 22.82
CA GLY A 122 -2.71 2.04 23.46
C GLY A 122 -3.77 2.85 22.69
N MET A 123 -4.39 3.83 23.36
CA MET A 123 -5.36 4.75 22.74
C MET A 123 -4.83 5.44 21.46
N LEU A 124 -3.51 5.62 21.36
CA LEU A 124 -2.85 6.15 20.17
C LEU A 124 -3.05 5.25 18.94
N ALA A 125 -3.01 3.93 19.11
CA ALA A 125 -3.25 2.98 18.02
C ALA A 125 -4.70 3.07 17.51
N LEU A 126 -5.66 3.24 18.41
CA LEU A 126 -7.08 3.37 18.06
C LEU A 126 -7.35 4.67 17.28
N VAL A 127 -6.84 5.80 17.77
CA VAL A 127 -7.00 7.09 17.08
C VAL A 127 -6.35 7.06 15.71
N ALA A 128 -5.15 6.48 15.60
CA ALA A 128 -4.49 6.30 14.32
C ALA A 128 -5.27 5.40 13.36
N ALA A 129 -5.96 4.37 13.87
CA ALA A 129 -6.79 3.49 13.04
C ALA A 129 -7.98 4.23 12.46
N ILE A 130 -8.66 5.05 13.28
CA ILE A 130 -9.79 5.86 12.82
C ILE A 130 -9.35 6.86 11.77
N ILE A 131 -8.24 7.58 12.01
CA ILE A 131 -7.68 8.54 11.04
C ILE A 131 -7.31 7.83 9.73
N SER A 132 -6.67 6.66 9.82
CA SER A 132 -6.32 5.81 8.67
C SER A 132 -7.54 5.46 7.83
N ILE A 133 -8.63 5.02 8.47
CA ILE A 133 -9.87 4.65 7.79
C ILE A 133 -10.48 5.85 7.07
N LEU A 134 -10.57 7.00 7.75
CA LEU A 134 -11.13 8.23 7.16
C LEU A 134 -10.32 8.71 5.95
N LEU A 135 -8.99 8.68 6.05
CA LEU A 135 -8.12 9.07 4.94
C LEU A 135 -8.26 8.12 3.76
N LYS A 136 -8.33 6.79 3.99
CA LYS A 136 -8.57 5.81 2.91
C LYS A 136 -9.92 6.02 2.24
N GLU A 137 -10.98 6.31 3.00
CA GLU A 137 -12.30 6.61 2.46
C GLU A 137 -12.31 7.87 1.58
N ILE A 138 -11.66 8.96 2.04
CA ILE A 138 -11.52 10.19 1.25
C ILE A 138 -10.76 9.93 -0.05
N LEU A 139 -9.69 9.14 0.02
CA LEU A 139 -8.87 8.79 -1.14
C LEU A 139 -9.65 7.94 -2.15
N TYR A 140 -10.48 7.01 -1.66
CA TYR A 140 -11.41 6.24 -2.48
C TYR A 140 -12.40 7.16 -3.21
N GLN A 141 -13.07 8.07 -2.50
CA GLN A 141 -14.02 9.01 -3.11
C GLN A 141 -13.35 9.99 -4.09
N TYR A 142 -12.08 10.31 -3.92
CA TYR A 142 -11.33 11.15 -4.84
C TYR A 142 -10.89 10.41 -6.12
N THR A 143 -10.79 9.08 -6.06
CA THR A 143 -10.31 8.23 -7.16
C THR A 143 -11.44 7.69 -8.04
N VAL A 144 -12.65 7.52 -7.48
CA VAL A 144 -13.88 7.12 -8.20
C VAL A 144 -14.47 8.29 -8.97
#